data_AF-A0A916D0M9-F1
#
_entry.id   AF-A0A916D0M9-F1
#
_cell.length_a   1.000
_cell.length_b   1.000
_cell.length_c   1.000
_cell.angle_alpha   90.00
_cell.angle_beta   90.00
_cell.angle_gamma   90.00
#
_symmetry.space_group_name_H-M   'P 1'
#
loop_
_entity.id
_entity.type
_entity.pdbx_description
1 polymer ?
#
loop_
_entity_poly.entity_id
_entity_poly.type
_entity_poly.pdbx_seq_one_letter_code
_entity_poly.pdbx_strand_id
1 'polypeptide(L)'
;MNVDLIMIVGLAAVFIMLINLFQVISLRSHVGGGMVGKSWNIMTLLVVMFAAGYSILLFLATIPVETLRIIVSFILFFGAIYVLITIRLIYGIIKELSA
;
A
#
# COMPACT_ATOMS: atom_id res chain seq x y z
N MET A 1 0.29 13.72 30.12
CA MET A 1 0.58 12.64 29.16
C MET A 1 -0.56 12.55 28.15
N ASN A 2 -0.58 13.46 27.17
CA ASN A 2 -1.35 13.26 25.93
C ASN A 2 -0.39 12.47 25.04
N VAL A 3 -0.54 11.15 24.97
CA VAL A 3 0.11 10.45 23.86
C VAL A 3 -0.57 11.02 22.62
N ASP A 4 0.18 11.76 21.80
CA ASP A 4 -0.36 12.40 20.61
C ASP A 4 -1.01 11.33 19.74
N LEU A 5 -2.33 11.40 19.61
CA LEU A 5 -3.13 10.45 18.83
C LEU A 5 -2.55 10.27 17.41
N ILE A 6 -1.96 11.34 16.88
CA ILE A 6 -1.22 11.37 15.61
C ILE A 6 -0.04 10.38 15.62
N MET A 7 0.74 10.33 16.70
CA MET A 7 1.89 9.43 16.83
C MET A 7 1.44 7.96 16.91
N ILE A 8 0.38 7.68 17.67
CA ILE A 8 -0.20 6.33 17.79
C ILE A 8 -0.70 5.84 16.42
N VAL A 9 -1.50 6.66 15.75
CA VAL A 9 -2.06 6.33 14.43
C VAL A 9 -0.94 6.18 13.40
N GLY A 10 0.08 7.04 13.45
CA GLY A 10 1.26 6.94 12.58
C GLY A 10 2.02 5.63 12.77
N LEU A 11 2.33 5.25 14.02
CA LEU A 11 3.00 3.98 14.33
C LEU A 11 2.15 2.77 13.90
N ALA A 12 0.85 2.78 14.19
CA ALA A 12 -0.07 1.72 13.78
C ALA A 12 -0.14 1.60 12.25
N ALA A 13 -0.19 2.72 11.53
CA ALA A 13 -0.21 2.73 10.07
C ALA A 13 1.08 2.14 9.46
N VAL A 14 2.25 2.49 9.99
CA VAL A 14 3.52 1.89 9.57
C VAL A 14 3.50 0.37 9.81
N PHE A 15 3.04 -0.06 10.99
CA PHE A 15 2.98 -1.48 11.33
C PHE A 15 2.06 -2.27 10.39
N ILE A 16 0.84 -1.77 10.12
CA ILE A 16 -0.09 -2.37 9.16
C ILE A 16 0.54 -2.43 7.77
N MET A 17 1.27 -1.38 7.36
CA MET A 17 1.90 -1.33 6.04
C MET A 17 3.04 -2.36 5.91
N LEU A 18 3.80 -2.62 6.96
CA LEU A 18 4.80 -3.69 7.00
C LEU A 18 4.14 -5.08 6.89
N ILE A 19 3.00 -5.30 7.54
CA ILE A 19 2.22 -6.53 7.39
C ILE A 19 1.78 -6.70 5.93
N ASN A 20 1.22 -5.67 5.32
CA ASN A 20 0.78 -5.71 3.92
C ASN A 20 1.93 -6.00 2.97
N LEU A 21 3.10 -5.41 3.22
CA LEU A 21 4.32 -5.68 2.46
C LEU A 21 4.75 -7.14 2.58
N PHE A 22 4.76 -7.69 3.79
CA PHE A 22 5.06 -9.11 4.00
C PHE A 22 4.04 -10.00 3.28
N GLN A 23 2.75 -9.70 3.40
CA GLN A 23 1.67 -10.48 2.77
C GLN A 23 1.77 -10.48 1.25
N VAL A 24 1.96 -9.32 0.60
CA VAL A 24 2.01 -9.26 -0.87
C VAL A 24 3.20 -10.03 -1.45
N ILE A 25 4.32 -10.09 -0.72
CA ILE A 25 5.51 -10.85 -1.09
C ILE A 25 5.30 -12.34 -0.83
N SER A 26 4.82 -12.71 0.36
CA SER A 26 4.59 -14.10 0.78
C SER A 26 3.52 -14.80 -0.06
N LEU A 27 2.43 -14.10 -0.37
CA LEU A 27 1.34 -14.65 -1.16
C LEU A 27 1.67 -14.72 -2.65
N ARG A 28 2.75 -14.09 -3.13
CA ARG A 28 3.14 -14.10 -4.55
C ARG A 28 3.30 -15.51 -5.12
N SER A 29 3.79 -16.48 -4.32
CA SER A 29 3.94 -17.87 -4.74
C SER A 29 2.61 -18.63 -4.88
N HIS A 30 1.56 -18.12 -4.25
CA HIS A 30 0.22 -18.71 -4.26
C HIS A 30 -0.67 -18.13 -5.37
N VAL A 31 -0.22 -17.06 -6.03
CA VAL A 31 -0.96 -16.42 -7.12
C VAL A 31 -0.65 -17.14 -8.42
N GLY A 32 -1.69 -17.74 -9.02
CA GLY A 32 -1.59 -18.42 -10.30
C GLY A 32 -1.01 -17.53 -11.41
N GLY A 33 -0.18 -18.12 -12.27
CA GLY A 33 0.39 -17.44 -13.43
C GLY A 33 -0.70 -16.97 -14.41
N GLY A 34 -0.48 -15.83 -15.07
CA GLY A 34 -1.43 -15.26 -16.04
C GLY A 34 -1.63 -13.74 -15.87
N MET A 35 -2.80 -13.23 -16.27
CA MET A 35 -3.15 -11.81 -16.07
C MET A 35 -3.15 -11.40 -14.59
N VAL A 36 -3.52 -12.33 -13.70
CA VAL A 36 -3.53 -12.11 -12.25
C VAL A 36 -2.11 -11.86 -11.72
N GLY A 37 -1.13 -12.68 -12.14
CA GLY A 37 0.28 -12.52 -11.74
C GLY A 37 0.93 -11.21 -12.23
N LYS A 38 0.58 -10.71 -13.43
CA LYS A 38 1.10 -9.41 -13.92
C LYS A 38 0.59 -8.25 -13.07
N SER A 39 -0.71 -8.22 -12.79
CA SER A 39 -1.31 -7.19 -11.92
C SER A 39 -0.79 -7.29 -10.49
N TRP A 40 -0.52 -8.51 -10.00
CA TRP A 40 0.10 -8.73 -8.69
C TRP A 40 1.47 -8.08 -8.56
N ASN A 41 2.35 -8.21 -9.57
CA ASN A 41 3.66 -7.56 -9.54
C ASN A 41 3.55 -6.02 -9.44
N ILE A 42 2.59 -5.42 -10.15
CA ILE A 42 2.34 -3.97 -10.07
C ILE A 42 1.82 -3.60 -8.67
N MET A 43 0.90 -4.39 -8.10
CA MET A 43 0.45 -4.19 -6.72
C MET A 43 1.60 -4.31 -5.72
N THR A 44 2.48 -5.30 -5.87
CA THR A 44 3.67 -5.46 -5.01
C THR A 44 4.54 -4.20 -5.06
N LEU A 45 4.78 -3.67 -6.25
CA LEU A 45 5.57 -2.44 -6.42
C LEU A 45 4.90 -1.23 -5.73
N LEU A 46 3.58 -1.08 -5.87
CA LEU A 46 2.82 -0.01 -5.20
C LEU A 46 2.85 -0.17 -3.68
N VAL A 47 2.72 -1.40 -3.17
CA VAL A 47 2.80 -1.71 -1.74
C VAL A 47 4.19 -1.39 -1.17
N VAL A 48 5.28 -1.70 -1.89
CA VAL A 48 6.64 -1.31 -1.51
C VAL A 48 6.77 0.21 -1.44
N MET A 49 6.25 0.92 -2.44
CA MET A 49 6.25 2.37 -2.48
C MET A 49 5.44 2.97 -1.32
N PHE A 50 4.29 2.39 -0.96
CA PHE A 50 3.55 2.81 0.24
C PHE A 50 4.30 2.54 1.51
N ALA A 51 4.92 1.37 1.67
CA ALA A 51 5.72 1.08 2.85
C ALA A 51 6.80 2.16 3.05
N ALA A 52 7.51 2.55 2.00
CA ALA A 52 8.45 3.66 2.04
C ALA A 52 7.78 4.99 2.43
N GLY A 53 6.64 5.32 1.82
CA GLY A 53 5.89 6.54 2.12
C GLY A 53 5.38 6.62 3.57
N TYR A 54 4.90 5.51 4.12
CA TYR A 54 4.43 5.45 5.50
C TYR A 54 5.59 5.50 6.50
N SER A 55 6.75 4.91 6.19
CA SER A 55 7.94 5.03 7.05
C SER A 55 8.40 6.47 7.23
N ILE A 56 8.15 7.35 6.25
CA ILE A 56 8.45 8.78 6.34
C ILE A 56 7.64 9.47 7.47
N LEU A 57 6.47 8.95 7.83
CA LEU A 57 5.66 9.49 8.93
C LEU A 57 6.39 9.45 10.29
N LEU A 58 7.39 8.56 10.47
CA LEU A 58 8.23 8.55 11.67
C LEU A 58 9.08 9.83 11.79
N PHE A 59 9.31 10.54 10.69
CA PHE A 59 10.14 11.75 10.60
C PHE A 59 9.30 13.03 10.41
N LEU A 60 7.98 12.97 10.65
CA LEU A 60 7.02 14.07 10.45
C LEU A 60 7.47 15.42 11.03
N ALA A 61 8.12 15.40 12.20
CA ALA A 61 8.59 16.62 12.88
C ALA A 61 9.78 17.32 12.18
N THR A 62 10.46 16.64 11.26
CA THR A 62 11.68 17.13 10.60
C THR A 62 11.47 17.54 9.14
N ILE A 63 10.33 17.20 8.55
CA ILE A 63 10.07 17.41 7.12
C ILE A 63 9.28 18.70 6.91
N PRO A 64 9.70 19.58 5.97
CA PRO A 64 8.94 20.77 5.62
C PRO A 64 7.51 20.43 5.16
N VAL A 65 6.54 21.26 5.54
CA VAL A 65 5.12 21.03 5.25
C VAL A 65 4.84 20.88 3.75
N GLU A 66 5.51 21.65 2.89
CA GLU A 66 5.32 21.51 1.43
C GLU A 66 5.82 20.17 0.88
N THR A 67 6.96 19.69 1.36
CA THR A 67 7.48 18.37 0.98
C THR A 67 6.54 17.27 1.45
N LEU A 68 6.01 17.38 2.67
CA LEU A 68 5.02 16.45 3.20
C LEU A 68 3.74 16.43 2.33
N ARG A 69 3.24 17.61 1.93
CA ARG A 69 2.07 17.70 1.04
C ARG A 69 2.29 16.98 -0.28
N ILE A 70 3.43 17.20 -0.93
CA ILE A 70 3.79 16.53 -2.18
C ILE A 70 3.82 15.00 -1.98
N ILE A 71 4.48 14.51 -0.92
CA ILE A 71 4.55 13.08 -0.61
C ILE A 71 3.14 12.50 -0.42
N VAL A 72 2.30 13.16 0.38
CA VAL A 72 0.91 12.73 0.62
C VAL A 72 0.11 12.72 -0.68
N SER A 73 0.26 13.73 -1.54
CA SER A 73 -0.40 13.75 -2.86
C SER A 73 0.02 12.59 -3.74
N PHE A 74 1.30 12.24 -3.79
CA PHE A 74 1.77 11.06 -4.52
C PHE A 74 1.20 9.77 -3.92
N ILE A 75 1.23 9.62 -2.60
CA ILE A 75 0.62 8.46 -1.93
C ILE A 75 -0.86 8.35 -2.30
N LEU A 76 -1.64 9.43 -2.25
CA LEU A 76 -3.05 9.40 -2.63
C LEU A 76 -3.25 9.06 -4.11
N PHE A 77 -2.44 9.62 -5.00
CA PHE A 77 -2.50 9.33 -6.44
C PHE A 77 -2.22 7.87 -6.74
N PHE A 78 -1.13 7.33 -6.22
CA PHE A 78 -0.83 5.91 -6.36
C PHE A 78 -1.84 5.03 -5.62
N GLY A 79 -2.49 5.56 -4.57
CA GLY A 79 -3.58 4.89 -3.86
C GLY A 79 -4.78 4.66 -4.75
N ALA A 80 -5.16 5.66 -5.54
CA ALA A 80 -6.21 5.52 -6.54
C ALA A 80 -5.85 4.47 -7.61
N ILE A 81 -4.59 4.43 -8.07
CA ILE A 81 -4.11 3.41 -9.01
C ILE A 81 -4.18 2.01 -8.38
N TYR A 82 -3.75 1.87 -7.12
CA TYR A 82 -3.81 0.61 -6.39
C TYR A 82 -5.24 0.07 -6.30
N VAL A 83 -6.20 0.93 -5.95
CA VAL A 83 -7.63 0.57 -5.88
C VAL A 83 -8.15 0.12 -7.24
N LEU A 84 -7.81 0.85 -8.31
CA LEU A 84 -8.21 0.48 -9.68
C LEU A 84 -7.71 -0.91 -10.08
N ILE A 85 -6.44 -1.23 -9.78
CA ILE A 85 -5.86 -2.54 -10.08
C ILE A 85 -6.52 -3.62 -9.22
N THR A 86 -6.73 -3.34 -7.94
CA THR A 86 -7.35 -4.27 -6.98
C THR A 86 -8.77 -4.65 -7.42
N ILE A 87 -9.59 -3.67 -7.83
CA ILE A 87 -10.95 -3.94 -8.32
C ILE A 87 -10.91 -4.84 -9.56
N ARG A 88 -10.03 -4.56 -10.53
CA ARG A 88 -9.89 -5.38 -11.74
C ARG A 88 -9.45 -6.81 -11.43
N LEU A 89 -8.54 -6.97 -10.47
CA LEU A 89 -8.08 -8.27 -10.02
C LEU A 89 -9.19 -9.07 -9.34
N ILE A 90 -9.90 -8.47 -8.38
CA ILE A 90 -11.01 -9.11 -7.69
C ILE A 90 -12.08 -9.53 -8.70
N TYR A 91 -12.44 -8.64 -9.64
CA TYR A 91 -13.39 -8.98 -10.71
C TYR A 91 -12.91 -10.16 -11.56
N GLY A 92 -11.63 -10.19 -11.93
CA GLY A 92 -11.03 -11.32 -12.65
C GLY A 92 -11.13 -12.63 -11.87
N ILE A 93 -10.86 -12.61 -10.57
CA ILE A 93 -10.96 -13.79 -9.69
C ILE A 93 -12.42 -14.26 -9.59
N ILE A 94 -13.37 -13.36 -9.37
CA ILE A 94 -14.80 -13.69 -9.30
C ILE A 94 -15.25 -14.34 -10.60
N LYS A 95 -14.82 -13.81 -11.74
CA LYS A 95 -15.17 -14.34 -13.06
C LYS A 95 -14.66 -15.77 -13.27
N GLU A 96 -13.42 -16.06 -12.88
CA GLU A 96 -12.84 -17.40 -12.98
C GLU A 96 -13.51 -18.40 -12.02
N LEU A 97 -13.91 -17.97 -10.82
CA LEU A 97 -14.60 -18.84 -9.84
C LEU A 97 -16.09 -19.06 -10.15
N SER A 98 -16.69 -18.21 -10.97
CA SER A 98 -18.11 -18.29 -11.35
C SER A 98 -18.34 -19.00 -12.69
N ALA A 99 -17.27 -19.44 -13.35
CA ALA A 99 -17.29 -20.21 -14.60
C ALA A 99 -17.28 -21.71 -14.29
#